data_AF-A0A259B8W8-F1
#
_entry.id   AF-A0A259B8W8-F1
#
_cell.length_a   1.000
_cell.length_b   1.000
_cell.length_c   1.000
_cell.angle_alpha   90.00
_cell.angle_beta   90.00
_cell.angle_gamma   90.00
#
_symmetry.space_group_name_H-M   'P 1'
#
loop_
_entity.id
_entity.type
_entity.pdbx_description
1 polymer ?
#
loop_
_entity_poly.entity_id
_entity_poly.type
_entity_poly.pdbx_seq_one_letter_code
_entity_poly.pdbx_strand_id
1 'polypeptide(L)'
;MTRPFLPAALAVCIAVTLPLPANAQSALEFGYKDRLFQQEYVLPEEMSQSQVRAYFNAVMTLGLLNPEYAKIGGDQAAIRKRLGGECGARFFSGLAPSSLTAAQQRLEAMPNPAPSENYIIRTPCDLQVLLYLAASMDAASTSRQLDSLRTLIQERYVDDWVTPDRATDPVFIQSARKLAALWARTNRLTAKGVKAAGVISADLEAGPLTTRVAKFNDAATYAAVDARLTALEEQAPGLLERERAEAAVRQKEEARNAYREQLIAGANGDVEPPRLHRRPFGLSHAAMAVSPSMA
;
A
#
# COMPACT_ATOMS: atom_id res chain seq x y z
N MET A 1 30.99 -30.54 3.05
CA MET A 1 30.64 -29.26 2.42
C MET A 1 29.74 -28.50 3.38
N THR A 2 30.35 -27.69 4.24
CA THR A 2 29.68 -27.00 5.33
C THR A 2 30.07 -25.53 5.26
N ARG A 3 29.09 -24.67 5.00
CA ARG A 3 29.15 -23.25 5.33
C ARG A 3 28.17 -23.03 6.46
N PRO A 4 28.60 -22.29 7.48
CA PRO A 4 27.78 -21.19 7.94
C PRO A 4 28.61 -19.91 7.99
N PHE A 5 28.12 -18.84 7.39
CA PHE A 5 28.61 -17.49 7.60
C PHE A 5 27.44 -16.63 8.06
N LEU A 6 27.55 -16.18 9.30
CA LEU A 6 27.16 -14.88 9.89
C LEU A 6 27.74 -14.92 11.32
N PRO A 7 28.25 -13.82 11.91
CA PRO A 7 27.59 -12.52 11.96
C PRO A 7 28.52 -11.27 11.88
N ALA A 8 27.86 -10.12 12.02
CA ALA A 8 28.30 -8.71 12.00
C ALA A 8 29.55 -8.30 12.81
N ALA A 9 30.23 -7.23 12.33
CA ALA A 9 31.01 -6.22 13.08
C ALA A 9 31.39 -5.09 12.07
N LEU A 10 30.83 -3.88 12.07
CA LEU A 10 31.07 -2.71 12.92
C LEU A 10 32.55 -2.41 13.26
N ALA A 11 33.14 -1.42 12.58
CA ALA A 11 34.24 -0.49 13.00
C ALA A 11 34.93 0.07 11.72
N VAL A 12 34.92 1.36 11.38
CA VAL A 12 35.51 2.58 12.01
C VAL A 12 36.99 2.83 11.63
N CYS A 13 37.26 4.09 11.23
CA CYS A 13 38.54 4.81 11.05
C CYS A 13 39.31 4.59 9.73
N ILE A 14 39.93 5.60 9.10
CA ILE A 14 40.85 6.60 9.67
C ILE A 14 40.73 7.96 8.96
N ALA A 15 40.66 9.02 9.76
CA ALA A 15 40.84 10.42 9.39
C ALA A 15 42.33 10.74 9.18
N VAL A 16 42.66 11.41 8.08
CA VAL A 16 43.97 12.07 7.90
C VAL A 16 43.86 13.50 8.42
N THR A 17 44.68 13.80 9.41
CA THR A 17 44.80 15.10 10.08
C THR A 17 45.57 16.09 9.20
N LEU A 18 44.86 17.06 8.65
CA LEU A 18 45.41 18.36 8.21
C LEU A 18 44.46 19.45 8.74
N PRO A 19 44.97 20.58 9.25
CA PRO A 19 44.11 21.70 9.66
C PRO A 19 43.49 22.31 8.40
N LEU A 20 42.29 21.86 8.08
CA LEU A 20 41.48 22.47 7.04
C LEU A 20 41.06 23.87 7.53
N PRO A 21 41.17 24.92 6.70
CA PRO A 21 40.67 26.24 7.08
C PRO A 21 39.19 26.12 7.45
N ALA A 22 38.72 26.88 8.45
CA ALA A 22 37.35 26.76 8.98
C ALA A 22 36.25 26.84 7.89
N ASN A 23 36.55 27.50 6.76
CA ASN A 23 35.68 27.58 5.58
C ASN A 23 35.60 26.27 4.77
N ALA A 24 36.62 25.41 4.84
CA ALA A 24 36.61 24.07 4.24
C ALA A 24 35.97 23.04 5.18
N GLN A 25 36.10 23.19 6.50
CA GLN A 25 35.34 22.38 7.46
C GLN A 25 33.85 22.65 7.37
N SER A 26 33.44 23.92 7.28
CA SER A 26 32.03 24.26 7.07
C SER A 26 31.54 23.73 5.72
N ALA A 27 32.29 23.88 4.62
CA ALA A 27 31.92 23.32 3.33
C ALA A 27 31.80 21.77 3.31
N LEU A 28 32.68 21.06 4.04
CA LEU A 28 32.62 19.60 4.21
C LEU A 28 31.47 19.17 5.13
N GLU A 29 31.21 19.88 6.22
CA GLU A 29 30.10 19.61 7.13
C GLU A 29 28.74 19.93 6.50
N PHE A 30 28.64 21.02 5.72
CA PHE A 30 27.44 21.34 4.95
C PHE A 30 27.22 20.27 3.86
N GLY A 31 28.27 19.88 3.12
CA GLY A 31 28.16 18.80 2.13
C GLY A 31 27.81 17.44 2.75
N TYR A 32 28.27 17.14 3.97
CA TYR A 32 27.93 15.91 4.68
C TYR A 32 26.47 15.92 5.17
N LYS A 33 26.00 17.02 5.76
CA LYS A 33 24.61 17.18 6.17
C LYS A 33 23.66 17.12 4.99
N ASP A 34 24.02 17.71 3.85
CA ASP A 34 23.24 17.64 2.62
C ASP A 34 23.16 16.20 2.09
N ARG A 35 24.26 15.43 2.19
CA ARG A 35 24.25 14.01 1.82
C ARG A 35 23.35 13.18 2.72
N LEU A 36 23.41 13.38 4.04
CA LEU A 36 22.53 12.68 4.99
C LEU A 36 21.07 13.03 4.73
N PHE A 37 20.77 14.32 4.53
CA PHE A 37 19.43 14.78 4.17
C PHE A 37 18.92 14.09 2.90
N GLN A 38 19.74 14.00 1.85
CA GLN A 38 19.35 13.30 0.63
C GLN A 38 19.12 11.80 0.86
N GLN A 39 19.96 11.14 1.64
CA GLN A 39 19.79 9.72 1.96
C GLN A 39 18.51 9.43 2.76
N GLU A 40 18.10 10.37 3.61
CA GLU A 40 16.95 10.20 4.50
C GLU A 40 15.62 10.62 3.85
N TYR A 41 15.63 11.72 3.10
CA TYR A 41 14.40 12.36 2.63
C TYR A 41 14.21 12.35 1.12
N VAL A 42 15.18 11.92 0.31
CA VAL A 42 15.03 11.83 -1.16
C VAL A 42 14.88 10.37 -1.57
N LEU A 43 13.80 10.08 -2.28
CA LEU A 43 13.60 8.74 -2.86
C LEU A 43 14.61 8.49 -3.98
N PRO A 44 15.06 7.24 -4.15
CA PRO A 44 15.74 6.81 -5.37
C PRO A 44 14.88 7.10 -6.62
N GLU A 45 15.53 7.33 -7.76
CA GLU A 45 14.82 7.59 -9.03
C GLU A 45 13.97 6.40 -9.48
N GLU A 46 14.51 5.20 -9.31
CA GLU A 46 13.82 3.95 -9.58
C GLU A 46 13.60 3.20 -8.27
N MET A 47 12.37 2.73 -8.07
CA MET A 47 12.01 1.91 -6.92
C MET A 47 11.21 0.70 -7.37
N SER A 48 11.55 -0.46 -6.82
CA SER A 48 10.67 -1.61 -6.86
C SER A 48 9.43 -1.37 -6.00
N GLN A 49 8.34 -2.10 -6.29
CA GLN A 49 7.12 -2.05 -5.46
C GLN A 49 7.40 -2.42 -3.99
N SER A 50 8.33 -3.35 -3.74
CA SER A 50 8.73 -3.71 -2.38
C SER A 50 9.45 -2.56 -1.65
N GLN A 51 10.26 -1.77 -2.36
CA GLN A 51 10.91 -0.58 -1.81
C GLN A 51 9.87 0.51 -1.49
N VAL A 52 8.95 0.81 -2.43
CA VAL A 52 7.85 1.76 -2.20
C VAL A 52 7.08 1.41 -0.93
N ARG A 53 6.76 0.12 -0.75
CA ARG A 53 6.05 -0.36 0.44
C ARG A 53 6.87 -0.21 1.73
N ALA A 54 8.17 -0.51 1.69
CA ALA A 54 9.05 -0.34 2.83
C ALA A 54 9.12 1.11 3.30
N TYR A 55 9.33 2.05 2.36
CA TYR A 55 9.31 3.49 2.66
C TYR A 55 7.95 3.94 3.16
N PHE A 56 6.86 3.47 2.55
CA PHE A 56 5.52 3.81 3.01
C PHE A 56 5.28 3.38 4.48
N ASN A 57 5.68 2.16 4.83
CA ASN A 57 5.55 1.68 6.21
C ASN A 57 6.41 2.48 7.19
N ALA A 58 7.63 2.86 6.80
CA ALA A 58 8.50 3.72 7.61
C ALA A 58 7.85 5.08 7.88
N VAL A 59 7.34 5.72 6.83
CA VAL A 59 6.64 7.00 6.89
C VAL A 59 5.36 6.94 7.73
N MET A 60 4.56 5.88 7.58
CA MET A 60 3.37 5.67 8.42
C MET A 60 3.74 5.50 9.89
N THR A 61 4.84 4.80 10.17
CA THR A 61 5.35 4.62 11.53
C THR A 61 5.73 5.98 12.14
N LEU A 62 6.41 6.84 11.37
CA LEU A 62 6.69 8.23 11.79
C LEU A 62 5.39 9.01 12.09
N GLY A 63 4.35 8.82 11.28
CA GLY A 63 3.05 9.45 11.48
C GLY A 63 2.30 8.97 12.72
N LEU A 64 2.42 7.69 13.08
CA LEU A 64 1.86 7.15 14.32
C LEU A 64 2.59 7.67 15.56
N LEU A 65 3.89 7.92 15.45
CA LEU A 65 4.72 8.45 16.52
C LEU A 65 4.59 9.98 16.67
N ASN A 66 4.08 10.68 15.65
CA ASN A 66 3.97 12.13 15.62
C ASN A 66 2.57 12.59 15.19
N PRO A 67 1.68 12.98 16.12
CA PRO A 67 0.28 13.33 15.79
C PRO A 67 0.16 14.54 14.85
N GLU A 68 1.09 15.50 14.92
CA GLU A 68 1.15 16.63 13.98
C GLU A 68 1.43 16.20 12.54
N TYR A 69 2.21 15.13 12.36
CA TYR A 69 2.47 14.55 11.05
C TYR A 69 1.18 13.98 10.43
N ALA A 70 0.39 13.25 11.22
CA ALA A 70 -0.88 12.70 10.76
C ALA A 70 -1.89 13.80 10.36
N LYS A 71 -1.89 14.92 11.10
CA LYS A 71 -2.75 16.07 10.83
C LYS A 71 -2.38 16.78 9.53
N ILE A 72 -1.11 17.14 9.35
CA ILE A 72 -0.64 17.83 8.13
C ILE A 72 -0.69 16.89 6.92
N GLY A 73 -0.35 15.61 7.12
CA GLY A 73 -0.42 14.58 6.09
C GLY A 73 -1.84 14.36 5.55
N GLY A 74 -2.87 14.65 6.34
CA GLY A 74 -4.27 14.62 5.94
C GLY A 74 -4.81 15.94 5.35
N ASP A 75 -4.12 17.07 5.55
CA ASP A 75 -4.56 18.39 5.07
C ASP A 75 -3.95 18.70 3.69
N GLN A 76 -4.70 18.35 2.64
CA GLN A 76 -4.31 18.61 1.25
C GLN A 76 -4.16 20.11 0.94
N ALA A 77 -4.91 20.99 1.59
CA ALA A 77 -4.80 22.43 1.38
C ALA A 77 -3.48 22.97 1.96
N ALA A 78 -3.10 22.50 3.15
CA ALA A 78 -1.81 22.85 3.75
C ALA A 78 -0.63 22.36 2.91
N ILE A 79 -0.69 21.13 2.40
CA ILE A 79 0.34 20.56 1.53
C ILE A 79 0.47 21.37 0.24
N ARG A 80 -0.65 21.67 -0.44
CA ARG A 80 -0.65 22.51 -1.64
C ARG A 80 -0.03 23.87 -1.40
N LYS A 81 -0.33 24.50 -0.27
CA LYS A 81 0.24 25.80 0.08
C LYS A 81 1.76 25.74 0.27
N ARG A 82 2.29 24.66 0.86
CA ARG A 82 3.73 24.49 1.10
C ARG A 82 4.51 24.15 -0.16
N LEU A 83 3.95 23.27 -0.99
CA LEU A 83 4.63 22.72 -2.15
C LEU A 83 4.28 23.40 -3.47
N GLY A 84 3.33 24.34 -3.49
CA GLY A 84 2.89 24.97 -4.75
C GLY A 84 2.19 23.98 -5.69
N GLY A 85 1.45 23.03 -5.11
CA GLY A 85 0.74 21.97 -5.85
C GLY A 85 0.64 20.67 -5.05
N GLU A 86 0.10 19.62 -5.66
CA GLU A 86 -0.01 18.30 -5.04
C GLU A 86 0.07 17.18 -6.10
N CYS A 87 0.42 15.97 -5.67
CA CYS A 87 0.40 14.80 -6.55
C CYS A 87 -1.04 14.44 -6.97
N GLY A 88 -1.20 13.95 -8.21
CA GLY A 88 -2.48 13.58 -8.79
C GLY A 88 -3.27 12.59 -7.93
N ALA A 89 -2.59 11.58 -7.36
CA ALA A 89 -3.23 10.61 -6.46
C ALA A 89 -3.88 11.26 -5.22
N ARG A 90 -3.24 12.28 -4.63
CA ARG A 90 -3.81 13.04 -3.49
C ARG A 90 -4.99 13.88 -3.95
N PHE A 91 -4.80 14.62 -5.03
CA PHE A 91 -5.83 15.46 -5.63
C PHE A 91 -7.11 14.68 -5.94
N PHE A 92 -6.99 13.51 -6.59
CA PHE A 92 -8.14 12.67 -6.94
C PHE A 92 -8.82 12.07 -5.71
N SER A 93 -8.07 11.72 -4.67
CA SER A 93 -8.65 11.23 -3.41
C SER A 93 -9.59 12.27 -2.78
N GLY A 94 -9.31 13.56 -2.93
CA GLY A 94 -10.19 14.64 -2.47
C GLY A 94 -11.41 14.90 -3.37
N LEU A 95 -11.42 14.38 -4.61
CA LEU A 95 -12.50 14.56 -5.59
C LEU A 95 -13.41 13.33 -5.71
N ALA A 96 -12.99 12.17 -5.23
CA ALA A 96 -13.73 10.93 -5.37
C ALA A 96 -15.09 10.99 -4.66
N PRO A 97 -16.17 10.49 -5.28
CA PRO A 97 -17.49 10.47 -4.66
C PRO A 97 -17.50 9.54 -3.43
N SER A 98 -18.16 9.99 -2.37
CA SER A 98 -18.33 9.22 -1.13
C SER A 98 -19.48 8.21 -1.19
N SER A 99 -20.48 8.45 -2.04
CA SER A 99 -21.64 7.56 -2.15
C SER A 99 -21.31 6.27 -2.90
N LEU A 100 -21.87 5.16 -2.39
CA LEU A 100 -21.74 3.83 -3.00
C LEU A 100 -22.95 3.53 -3.88
N THR A 101 -22.73 2.91 -5.04
CA THR A 101 -23.82 2.28 -5.81
C THR A 101 -24.32 1.02 -5.08
N ALA A 102 -25.51 0.52 -5.44
CA ALA A 102 -26.04 -0.72 -4.85
C ALA A 102 -25.13 -1.95 -5.12
N ALA A 103 -24.41 -1.97 -6.25
CA ALA A 103 -23.41 -3.01 -6.54
C ALA A 103 -22.20 -2.88 -5.61
N GLN A 104 -21.71 -1.66 -5.38
CA GLN A 104 -20.61 -1.41 -4.47
C GLN A 104 -20.93 -1.69 -3.01
N GLN A 105 -22.16 -1.42 -2.56
CA GLN A 105 -22.60 -1.80 -1.22
C GLN A 105 -22.56 -3.32 -1.02
N ARG A 106 -23.01 -4.09 -2.03
CA ARG A 106 -22.91 -5.56 -2.02
C ARG A 106 -21.46 -6.03 -1.96
N LEU A 107 -20.57 -5.41 -2.74
CA LEU A 107 -19.13 -5.70 -2.73
C LEU A 107 -18.49 -5.39 -1.37
N GLU A 108 -18.86 -4.28 -0.74
CA GLU A 108 -18.33 -3.91 0.57
C GLU A 108 -18.73 -4.87 1.68
N ALA A 109 -19.95 -5.42 1.61
CA ALA A 109 -20.42 -6.45 2.52
C ALA A 109 -19.66 -7.79 2.39
N MET A 110 -18.92 -8.00 1.29
CA MET A 110 -18.12 -9.20 1.12
C MET A 110 -16.83 -9.13 1.95
N PRO A 111 -16.38 -10.26 2.52
CA PRO A 111 -15.07 -10.37 3.17
C PRO A 111 -13.97 -9.83 2.26
N ASN A 112 -13.03 -9.07 2.83
CA ASN A 112 -11.82 -8.69 2.11
C ASN A 112 -10.96 -9.93 1.85
N PRO A 113 -10.21 -9.99 0.74
CA PRO A 113 -9.16 -10.99 0.61
C PRO A 113 -8.18 -10.86 1.77
N ALA A 114 -7.46 -11.95 2.07
CA ALA A 114 -6.29 -11.84 2.95
C ALA A 114 -5.41 -10.68 2.45
N PRO A 115 -4.82 -9.87 3.35
CA PRO A 115 -4.07 -8.68 2.96
C PRO A 115 -3.03 -9.08 1.93
N SER A 116 -3.28 -8.74 0.67
CA SER A 116 -2.33 -9.02 -0.40
C SER A 116 -1.17 -8.06 -0.23
N GLU A 117 0.04 -8.51 -0.57
CA GLU A 117 1.23 -7.67 -0.54
C GLU A 117 1.10 -6.42 -1.43
N ASN A 118 0.16 -6.44 -2.37
CA ASN A 118 -0.09 -5.42 -3.39
C ASN A 118 -1.16 -4.38 -3.01
N TYR A 119 -1.68 -4.39 -1.76
CA TYR A 119 -2.82 -3.54 -1.37
C TYR A 119 -2.50 -2.03 -1.32
N ILE A 120 -1.22 -1.63 -1.39
CA ILE A 120 -0.83 -0.23 -1.26
C ILE A 120 -0.05 0.21 -2.49
N ILE A 121 -0.75 0.68 -3.52
CA ILE A 121 -0.12 1.49 -4.55
C ILE A 121 -0.30 2.96 -4.14
N ARG A 122 0.61 3.43 -3.30
CA ARG A 122 0.90 4.87 -3.22
C ARG A 122 1.97 5.17 -4.24
N THR A 123 1.75 6.21 -5.04
CA THR A 123 2.71 6.59 -6.07
C THR A 123 4.00 7.12 -5.43
N PRO A 124 5.16 6.98 -6.09
CA PRO A 124 6.41 7.60 -5.64
C PRO A 124 6.28 9.10 -5.34
N CYS A 125 5.43 9.82 -6.08
CA CYS A 125 5.13 11.23 -5.80
C CYS A 125 4.52 11.43 -4.40
N ASP A 126 3.46 10.68 -4.05
CA ASP A 126 2.83 10.80 -2.73
C ASP A 126 3.80 10.48 -1.59
N LEU A 127 4.62 9.45 -1.78
CA LEU A 127 5.65 9.07 -0.83
C LEU A 127 6.72 10.16 -0.67
N GLN A 128 7.15 10.79 -1.76
CA GLN A 128 8.11 11.89 -1.71
C GLN A 128 7.53 13.11 -0.99
N VAL A 129 6.25 13.42 -1.19
CA VAL A 129 5.54 14.48 -0.45
C VAL A 129 5.50 14.17 1.05
N LEU A 130 5.25 12.91 1.42
CA LEU A 130 5.27 12.48 2.81
C LEU A 130 6.67 12.60 3.44
N LEU A 131 7.74 12.30 2.70
CA LEU A 131 9.12 12.52 3.15
C LEU A 131 9.46 14.01 3.28
N TYR A 132 8.96 14.87 2.38
CA TYR A 132 9.08 16.32 2.54
C TYR A 132 8.41 16.81 3.83
N LEU A 133 7.24 16.26 4.18
CA LEU A 133 6.58 16.60 5.44
C LEU A 133 7.42 16.16 6.65
N ALA A 134 8.03 14.97 6.58
CA ALA A 134 8.92 14.48 7.64
C ALA A 134 10.12 15.41 7.80
N ALA A 135 10.80 15.75 6.69
CA ALA A 135 11.90 16.71 6.67
C ALA A 135 11.48 18.07 7.25
N SER A 136 10.27 18.56 6.94
CA SER A 136 9.80 19.87 7.45
C SER A 136 9.57 19.93 8.95
N MET A 137 9.49 18.77 9.60
CA MET A 137 9.31 18.62 11.06
C MET A 137 10.61 18.26 11.77
N ASP A 138 11.64 17.87 11.02
CA ASP A 138 12.96 17.57 11.55
C ASP A 138 13.74 18.86 11.84
N ALA A 139 14.13 19.04 13.10
CA ALA A 139 14.89 20.22 13.53
C ALA A 139 16.30 20.30 12.91
N ALA A 140 16.84 19.19 12.40
CA ALA A 140 18.11 19.18 11.69
C ALA A 140 18.00 19.64 10.22
N SER A 141 16.78 19.68 9.67
CA SER A 141 16.52 20.09 8.29
C SER A 141 16.55 21.60 8.14
N THR A 142 17.27 22.09 7.12
CA THR A 142 17.41 23.51 6.84
C THR A 142 16.38 24.01 5.81
N SER A 143 16.04 25.30 5.86
CA SER A 143 15.13 25.92 4.87
C SER A 143 15.60 25.70 3.42
N ARG A 144 16.91 25.79 3.17
CA ARG A 144 17.50 25.56 1.85
C ARG A 144 17.30 24.12 1.37
N GLN A 145 17.46 23.14 2.25
CA GLN A 145 17.23 21.73 1.93
C GLN A 145 15.75 21.46 1.61
N LEU A 146 14.84 22.06 2.39
CA LEU A 146 13.40 21.98 2.12
C LEU A 146 13.00 22.64 0.80
N ASP A 147 13.56 23.81 0.48
CA ASP A 147 13.32 24.47 -0.81
C ASP A 147 13.87 23.65 -1.99
N SER A 148 15.04 23.04 -1.82
CA SER A 148 15.65 22.15 -2.82
C SER A 148 14.79 20.91 -3.03
N LEU A 149 14.29 20.30 -1.94
CA LEU A 149 13.42 19.13 -2.00
C LEU A 149 12.07 19.45 -2.66
N ARG A 150 11.48 20.61 -2.36
CA ARG A 150 10.26 21.08 -3.03
C ARG A 150 10.48 21.19 -4.54
N THR A 151 11.58 21.83 -4.95
CA THR A 151 11.91 22.01 -6.37
C THR A 151 12.12 20.67 -7.05
N LEU A 152 12.87 19.76 -6.41
CA LEU A 152 13.07 18.39 -6.89
C LEU A 152 11.75 17.64 -7.09
N ILE A 153 10.80 17.76 -6.16
CA ILE A 153 9.47 17.12 -6.27
C ILE A 153 8.74 17.62 -7.51
N GLN A 154 8.70 18.93 -7.71
CA GLN A 154 7.99 19.55 -8.84
C GLN A 154 8.61 19.15 -10.19
N GLU A 155 9.95 19.11 -10.26
CA GLU A 155 10.67 18.72 -11.48
C GLU A 155 10.54 17.22 -11.77
N ARG A 156 10.79 16.37 -10.76
CA ARG A 156 10.79 14.91 -10.93
C ARG A 156 9.40 14.36 -11.21
N TYR A 157 8.37 14.94 -10.62
CA TYR A 157 7.00 14.45 -10.75
C TYR A 157 6.11 15.38 -11.58
N VAL A 158 6.67 16.19 -12.47
CA VAL A 158 5.93 17.13 -13.32
C VAL A 158 4.73 16.50 -14.04
N ASP A 159 4.87 15.24 -14.44
CA ASP A 159 3.82 14.47 -15.12
C ASP A 159 2.69 14.01 -14.19
N ASP A 160 2.87 14.00 -12.88
CA ASP A 160 1.84 13.69 -11.88
C ASP A 160 1.50 14.89 -10.97
N TRP A 161 2.10 16.06 -11.23
CA TRP A 161 1.94 17.25 -10.40
C TRP A 161 0.74 18.11 -10.84
N VAL A 162 -0.15 18.41 -9.89
CA VAL A 162 -1.27 19.34 -10.06
C VAL A 162 -0.88 20.69 -9.49
N THR A 163 -0.71 21.66 -10.39
CA THR A 163 -0.42 23.05 -10.03
C THR A 163 -1.70 23.81 -9.63
N PRO A 164 -1.60 24.92 -8.88
CA PRO A 164 -2.75 25.67 -8.40
C PRO A 164 -3.67 26.19 -9.52
N ASP A 165 -3.09 26.66 -10.63
CA ASP A 165 -3.83 27.11 -11.82
C ASP A 165 -4.70 25.99 -12.39
N ARG A 166 -4.14 24.77 -12.55
CA ARG A 166 -4.90 23.59 -12.98
C ARG A 166 -6.00 23.22 -11.99
N ALA A 167 -5.72 23.29 -10.69
CA ALA A 167 -6.72 23.01 -9.66
C ALA A 167 -7.91 24.00 -9.65
N THR A 168 -7.79 25.13 -10.35
CA THR A 168 -8.88 26.11 -10.51
C THR A 168 -9.53 26.11 -11.89
N ASP A 169 -8.97 25.40 -12.87
CA ASP A 169 -9.56 25.29 -14.22
C ASP A 169 -10.84 24.43 -14.18
N PRO A 170 -12.02 24.99 -14.55
CA PRO A 170 -13.28 24.26 -14.54
C PRO A 170 -13.28 23.01 -15.44
N VAL A 171 -12.64 23.07 -16.61
CA VAL A 171 -12.61 21.96 -17.57
C VAL A 171 -11.76 20.82 -17.03
N PHE A 172 -10.58 21.17 -16.50
CA PHE A 172 -9.71 20.23 -15.82
C PHE A 172 -10.41 19.59 -14.61
N ILE A 173 -11.05 20.39 -13.74
CA ILE A 173 -11.72 19.90 -12.54
C ILE A 173 -12.87 18.94 -12.86
N GLN A 174 -13.69 19.25 -13.86
CA GLN A 174 -14.77 18.34 -14.27
C GLN A 174 -14.23 17.00 -14.79
N SER A 175 -13.19 17.05 -15.62
CA SER A 175 -12.55 15.85 -16.16
C SER A 175 -11.82 15.06 -15.06
N ALA A 176 -11.20 15.75 -14.12
CA ALA A 176 -10.54 15.15 -12.95
C ALA A 176 -11.55 14.48 -12.02
N ARG A 177 -12.75 15.05 -11.82
CA ARG A 177 -13.83 14.40 -11.06
C ARG A 177 -14.30 13.10 -11.70
N LYS A 178 -14.47 13.09 -13.03
CA LYS A 178 -14.79 11.88 -13.80
C LYS A 178 -13.73 10.81 -13.61
N LEU A 179 -12.46 11.16 -13.80
CA LEU A 179 -11.34 10.24 -13.58
C LEU A 179 -11.27 9.75 -12.12
N ALA A 180 -11.40 10.65 -11.14
CA ALA A 180 -11.40 10.29 -9.72
C ALA A 180 -12.53 9.34 -9.35
N ALA A 181 -13.72 9.52 -9.92
CA ALA A 181 -14.83 8.58 -9.75
C ALA A 181 -14.49 7.20 -10.31
N LEU A 182 -14.01 7.10 -11.55
CA LEU A 182 -13.61 5.82 -12.15
C LEU A 182 -12.47 5.14 -11.38
N TRP A 183 -11.47 5.91 -10.96
CA TRP A 183 -10.33 5.42 -10.20
C TRP A 183 -10.74 4.90 -8.82
N ALA A 184 -11.55 5.64 -8.07
CA ALA A 184 -12.03 5.20 -6.75
C ALA A 184 -12.84 3.89 -6.83
N ARG A 185 -13.73 3.79 -7.83
CA ARG A 185 -14.52 2.58 -8.10
C ARG A 185 -13.62 1.39 -8.47
N THR A 186 -12.62 1.61 -9.32
CA THR A 186 -11.64 0.58 -9.73
C THR A 186 -10.77 0.12 -8.56
N ASN A 187 -10.34 1.05 -7.70
CA ASN A 187 -9.56 0.74 -6.50
C ASN A 187 -10.35 -0.12 -5.51
N ARG A 188 -11.65 0.13 -5.32
CA ARG A 188 -12.50 -0.72 -4.47
C ARG A 188 -12.58 -2.15 -4.99
N LEU A 189 -12.75 -2.33 -6.30
CA LEU A 189 -12.76 -3.67 -6.90
C LEU A 189 -11.41 -4.38 -6.74
N THR A 190 -10.31 -3.65 -6.97
CA THR A 190 -8.94 -4.18 -6.79
C THR A 190 -8.69 -4.56 -5.33
N ALA A 191 -9.12 -3.73 -4.39
CA ALA A 191 -9.08 -4.00 -2.95
C ALA A 191 -9.85 -5.27 -2.55
N LYS A 192 -10.95 -5.59 -3.25
CA LYS A 192 -11.71 -6.83 -3.07
C LYS A 192 -11.12 -8.04 -3.79
N GLY A 193 -10.02 -7.88 -4.54
CA GLY A 193 -9.32 -8.94 -5.25
C GLY A 193 -9.84 -9.21 -6.66
N VAL A 194 -10.67 -8.32 -7.23
CA VAL A 194 -11.20 -8.48 -8.59
C VAL A 194 -10.10 -8.20 -9.61
N LYS A 195 -9.47 -9.25 -10.14
CA LYS A 195 -8.31 -9.15 -11.06
C LYS A 195 -8.60 -8.31 -12.31
N ALA A 196 -9.79 -8.43 -12.88
CA ALA A 196 -10.18 -7.69 -14.08
C ALA A 196 -10.19 -6.15 -13.88
N ALA A 197 -10.31 -5.68 -12.64
CA ALA A 197 -10.20 -4.26 -12.32
C ALA A 197 -8.78 -3.73 -12.56
N GLY A 198 -7.74 -4.58 -12.46
CA GLY A 198 -6.36 -4.20 -12.73
C GLY A 198 -6.13 -3.75 -14.18
N VAL A 199 -6.85 -4.33 -15.15
CA VAL A 199 -6.79 -3.91 -16.56
C VAL A 199 -7.37 -2.50 -16.71
N ILE A 200 -8.50 -2.24 -16.07
CA ILE A 200 -9.12 -0.90 -16.07
C ILE A 200 -8.20 0.10 -15.35
N SER A 201 -7.58 -0.29 -14.24
CA SER A 201 -6.63 0.54 -13.51
C SER A 201 -5.45 0.94 -14.39
N ALA A 202 -4.85 -0.02 -15.10
CA ALA A 202 -3.76 0.25 -16.02
C ALA A 202 -4.17 1.23 -17.14
N ASP A 203 -5.38 1.09 -17.70
CA ASP A 203 -5.91 2.02 -18.71
C ASP A 203 -6.08 3.44 -18.14
N LEU A 204 -6.58 3.56 -16.90
CA LEU A 204 -6.78 4.83 -16.21
C LEU A 204 -5.47 5.51 -15.82
N GLU A 205 -4.42 4.72 -15.53
CA GLU A 205 -3.11 5.17 -15.06
C GLU A 205 -2.08 5.32 -16.19
N ALA A 206 -2.45 4.97 -17.42
CA ALA A 206 -1.57 5.07 -18.59
C ALA A 206 -1.27 6.54 -18.98
N GLY A 207 -0.01 6.92 -18.80
CA GLY A 207 0.59 8.17 -19.30
C GLY A 207 0.55 9.34 -18.30
N PRO A 208 1.04 10.52 -18.71
CA PRO A 208 1.04 11.72 -17.87
C PRO A 208 -0.36 12.10 -17.40
N LEU A 209 -0.46 12.64 -16.18
CA LEU A 209 -1.71 13.05 -15.53
C LEU A 209 -2.56 13.95 -16.41
N THR A 210 -1.94 14.94 -17.05
CA THR A 210 -2.62 15.87 -17.95
C THR A 210 -3.34 15.13 -19.08
N THR A 211 -2.67 14.15 -19.68
CA THR A 211 -3.22 13.33 -20.75
C THR A 211 -4.31 12.42 -20.22
N ARG A 212 -4.10 11.80 -19.04
CA ARG A 212 -5.11 10.97 -18.37
C ARG A 212 -6.41 11.75 -18.09
N VAL A 213 -6.29 12.94 -17.53
CA VAL A 213 -7.44 13.81 -17.23
C VAL A 213 -8.13 14.27 -18.51
N ALA A 214 -7.36 14.73 -19.51
CA ALA A 214 -7.91 15.27 -20.75
C ALA A 214 -8.75 14.25 -21.55
N LYS A 215 -8.42 12.94 -21.48
CA LYS A 215 -9.22 11.87 -22.11
C LYS A 215 -10.70 11.91 -21.71
N PHE A 216 -10.99 12.33 -20.48
CA PHE A 216 -12.37 12.34 -19.94
C PHE A 216 -13.12 13.66 -20.17
N ASN A 217 -12.52 14.57 -20.94
CA ASN A 217 -13.27 15.67 -21.53
C ASN A 217 -14.26 15.15 -22.59
N ASP A 218 -13.91 14.08 -23.30
CA ASP A 218 -14.82 13.39 -24.21
C ASP A 218 -15.87 12.56 -23.45
N ALA A 219 -17.14 12.86 -23.69
CA ALA A 219 -18.27 12.18 -23.06
C ALA A 219 -18.38 10.71 -23.49
N ALA A 220 -18.04 10.38 -24.74
CA ALA A 220 -18.11 9.01 -25.24
C ALA A 220 -17.06 8.12 -24.58
N THR A 221 -15.82 8.61 -24.47
CA THR A 221 -14.73 7.94 -23.75
C THR A 221 -15.10 7.69 -22.29
N TYR A 222 -15.63 8.70 -21.59
CA TYR A 222 -16.07 8.52 -20.21
C TYR A 222 -17.18 7.46 -20.09
N ALA A 223 -18.23 7.57 -20.91
CA ALA A 223 -19.37 6.65 -20.85
C ALA A 223 -18.97 5.20 -21.14
N ALA A 224 -18.03 4.97 -22.05
CA ALA A 224 -17.54 3.64 -22.37
C ALA A 224 -16.81 2.98 -21.19
N VAL A 225 -15.93 3.72 -20.51
CA VAL A 225 -15.20 3.20 -19.33
C VAL A 225 -16.15 3.02 -18.15
N ASP A 226 -17.06 3.97 -17.93
CA ASP A 226 -18.08 3.92 -16.88
C ASP A 226 -19.00 2.70 -17.03
N ALA A 227 -19.49 2.42 -18.24
CA ALA A 227 -20.32 1.25 -18.52
C ALA A 227 -19.56 -0.06 -18.29
N ARG A 228 -18.30 -0.14 -18.74
CA ARG A 228 -17.43 -1.31 -18.51
C ARG A 228 -17.21 -1.56 -17.01
N LEU A 229 -16.98 -0.50 -16.24
CA LEU A 229 -16.76 -0.59 -14.81
C LEU A 229 -18.04 -0.97 -14.07
N THR A 230 -19.19 -0.41 -14.44
CA THR A 230 -20.50 -0.77 -13.88
C THR A 230 -20.83 -2.24 -14.12
N ALA A 231 -20.63 -2.75 -15.34
CA ALA A 231 -20.83 -4.17 -15.63
C ALA A 231 -19.92 -5.07 -14.78
N LEU A 232 -18.66 -4.65 -14.56
CA LEU A 232 -17.74 -5.38 -13.69
C LEU A 232 -18.18 -5.35 -12.22
N GLU A 233 -18.63 -4.21 -11.70
CA GLU A 233 -19.15 -4.08 -10.34
C GLU A 233 -20.36 -4.99 -10.08
N GLU A 234 -21.24 -5.15 -11.07
CA GLU A 234 -22.40 -6.03 -10.97
C GLU A 234 -22.04 -7.52 -10.99
N GLN A 235 -21.02 -7.89 -11.78
CA GLN A 235 -20.56 -9.28 -11.93
C GLN A 235 -19.61 -9.71 -10.80
N ALA A 236 -18.87 -8.78 -10.21
CA ALA A 236 -17.80 -9.05 -9.27
C ALA A 236 -18.21 -9.92 -8.06
N PRO A 237 -19.37 -9.73 -7.40
CA PRO A 237 -19.77 -10.59 -6.29
C PRO A 237 -19.83 -12.07 -6.67
N GLY A 238 -20.48 -12.39 -7.80
CA GLY A 238 -20.59 -13.77 -8.28
C GLY A 238 -19.25 -14.35 -8.71
N LEU A 239 -18.35 -13.55 -9.28
CA LEU A 239 -17.00 -13.98 -9.63
C LEU A 239 -16.18 -14.32 -8.38
N LEU A 240 -16.21 -13.46 -7.36
CA LEU A 240 -15.46 -13.66 -6.12
C LEU A 240 -15.96 -14.87 -5.32
N GLU A 241 -17.28 -15.11 -5.30
CA GLU A 241 -17.85 -16.31 -4.68
C GLU A 241 -17.39 -17.59 -5.36
N ARG A 242 -17.37 -17.61 -6.70
CA ARG A 242 -16.87 -18.76 -7.48
C ARG A 242 -15.40 -19.02 -7.21
N GLU A 243 -14.56 -17.99 -7.25
CA GLU A 243 -13.12 -18.11 -6.98
C GLU A 243 -12.85 -18.66 -5.57
N ARG A 244 -13.63 -18.24 -4.57
CA ARG A 244 -13.53 -18.76 -3.19
C ARG A 244 -13.96 -20.21 -3.09
N ALA A 245 -15.06 -20.58 -3.75
CA ALA A 245 -15.52 -21.96 -3.76
C ALA A 245 -14.46 -22.88 -4.39
N GLU A 246 -13.88 -22.47 -5.52
CA GLU A 246 -12.78 -23.21 -6.18
C GLU A 246 -11.52 -23.29 -5.30
N ALA A 247 -11.15 -22.20 -4.64
CA ALA A 247 -10.02 -22.19 -3.71
C ALA A 247 -10.24 -23.14 -2.52
N ALA A 248 -11.47 -23.18 -1.96
CA ALA A 248 -11.81 -24.08 -0.87
C ALA A 248 -11.80 -25.55 -1.30
N VAL A 249 -12.19 -25.86 -2.54
CA VAL A 249 -12.08 -27.22 -3.11
C VAL A 249 -10.61 -27.61 -3.25
N ARG A 250 -9.78 -26.76 -3.86
CA ARG A 250 -8.33 -27.02 -4.00
C ARG A 250 -7.65 -27.27 -2.66
N GLN A 251 -7.93 -26.44 -1.64
CA GLN A 251 -7.37 -26.63 -0.30
C GLN A 251 -7.76 -27.97 0.32
N LYS A 252 -9.01 -28.42 0.13
CA LYS A 252 -9.46 -29.74 0.62
C LYS A 252 -8.76 -30.88 -0.11
N GLU A 253 -8.54 -30.75 -1.42
CA GLU A 253 -7.82 -31.74 -2.22
C GLU A 253 -6.35 -31.82 -1.83
N GLU A 254 -5.67 -30.68 -1.68
CA GLU A 254 -4.28 -30.59 -1.21
C GLU A 254 -4.13 -31.21 0.18
N ALA A 255 -5.04 -30.88 1.13
CA ALA A 255 -5.02 -31.47 2.47
C ALA A 255 -5.23 -33.00 2.44
N ARG A 256 -6.11 -33.50 1.58
CA ARG A 256 -6.33 -34.95 1.39
C ARG A 256 -5.12 -35.64 0.78
N ASN A 257 -4.48 -35.01 -0.21
CA ASN A 257 -3.28 -35.54 -0.85
C ASN A 257 -2.10 -35.57 0.13
N ALA A 258 -1.87 -34.48 0.86
CA ALA A 258 -0.84 -34.41 1.90
C ALA A 258 -1.07 -35.46 3.00
N TYR A 259 -2.32 -35.66 3.44
CA TYR A 259 -2.65 -36.71 4.40
C TYR A 259 -2.39 -38.11 3.83
N ARG A 260 -2.72 -38.35 2.56
CA ARG A 260 -2.45 -39.64 1.89
C ARG A 260 -0.96 -39.91 1.77
N GLU A 261 -0.17 -38.90 1.42
CA GLU A 261 1.29 -39.01 1.35
C GLU A 261 1.90 -39.32 2.72
N GLN A 262 1.41 -38.70 3.80
CA GLN A 262 1.83 -39.03 5.17
C GLN A 262 1.52 -40.48 5.55
N LEU A 263 0.36 -41.00 5.17
CA LEU A 263 0.01 -42.41 5.41
C LEU A 263 0.94 -43.38 4.66
N ILE A 264 1.30 -43.06 3.41
CA ILE A 264 2.23 -43.87 2.61
C ILE A 264 3.65 -43.81 3.21
N ALA A 265 4.12 -42.62 3.59
CA ALA A 265 5.43 -42.44 4.23
C ALA A 265 5.52 -43.17 5.57
N GLY A 266 4.46 -43.13 6.38
CA GLY A 266 4.36 -43.87 7.65
C GLY A 266 4.29 -45.38 7.45
N ALA A 267 3.68 -45.86 6.36
CA ALA A 267 3.64 -47.29 6.01
C ALA A 267 5.00 -47.83 5.52
N ASN A 268 5.86 -46.98 4.95
CA ASN A 268 7.20 -47.34 4.47
C ASN A 268 8.29 -47.22 5.55
N GLY A 269 7.95 -46.75 6.76
CA GLY A 269 8.88 -46.69 7.91
C GLY A 269 9.75 -45.44 8.01
N ASP A 270 9.53 -44.43 7.15
CA ASP A 270 10.39 -43.25 7.06
C ASP A 270 9.94 -42.06 7.94
N VAL A 271 8.80 -42.15 8.64
CA VAL A 271 8.30 -41.06 9.51
C VAL A 271 7.76 -41.62 10.83
N GLU A 272 8.29 -41.14 11.95
CA GLU A 272 7.80 -41.43 13.29
C GLU A 272 6.33 -40.94 13.41
N PRO A 273 5.37 -41.80 13.81
CA PRO A 273 3.96 -41.45 13.78
C PRO A 273 3.66 -40.28 14.72
N PRO A 274 2.72 -39.39 14.38
CA PRO A 274 2.35 -38.28 15.25
C PRO A 274 1.86 -38.83 16.59
N ARG A 275 2.50 -38.38 17.67
CA ARG A 275 2.09 -38.71 19.04
C ARG A 275 0.66 -38.22 19.25
N LEU A 276 -0.29 -39.15 19.19
CA LEU A 276 -1.65 -38.92 19.66
C LEU A 276 -1.55 -38.52 21.14
N HIS A 277 -1.80 -37.24 21.44
CA HIS A 277 -2.09 -36.83 22.81
C HIS A 277 -3.35 -37.58 23.25
N ARG A 278 -3.15 -38.71 23.94
CA ARG A 278 -4.19 -39.41 24.69
C ARG A 278 -4.79 -38.40 25.67
N ARG A 279 -6.00 -37.93 25.37
CA ARG A 279 -6.89 -37.46 26.44
C ARG A 279 -7.15 -38.66 27.35
N PRO A 280 -6.95 -38.55 28.67
CA PRO A 280 -7.32 -39.62 29.57
C PRO A 280 -8.85 -39.75 29.58
N PHE A 281 -9.33 -40.88 29.08
CA PHE A 281 -10.66 -41.37 29.36
C PHE A 281 -10.72 -41.74 30.85
N GLY A 282 -11.28 -40.84 31.66
CA GLY A 282 -11.77 -41.17 32.99
C GLY A 282 -13.10 -41.91 32.87
N LEU A 283 -13.04 -43.24 32.87
CA LEU A 283 -14.18 -44.09 33.17
C LEU A 283 -14.44 -44.03 34.68
N SER A 284 -15.58 -43.49 35.10
CA SER A 284 -16.20 -43.84 36.38
C SER A 284 -17.55 -44.49 36.07
N HIS A 285 -17.63 -45.78 36.39
CA HIS A 285 -18.83 -46.59 36.26
C HIS A 285 -19.90 -46.22 37.29
N ALA A 286 -21.14 -46.45 36.85
CA ALA A 286 -22.42 -46.33 37.49
C ALA A 286 -22.56 -46.99 38.88
N ALA A 287 -23.46 -46.42 39.69
CA ALA A 287 -24.32 -47.19 40.58
C ALA A 287 -25.78 -46.74 40.37
N MET A 288 -26.62 -47.69 39.97
CA MET A 288 -28.08 -47.60 39.89
C MET A 288 -28.70 -47.55 41.30
N ALA A 289 -29.79 -46.80 41.46
CA ALA A 289 -30.94 -47.21 42.29
C ALA A 289 -32.21 -46.38 41.97
N VAL A 290 -33.15 -47.03 41.28
CA VAL A 290 -34.60 -47.15 41.56
C VAL A 290 -35.41 -45.89 41.97
N SER A 291 -36.40 -45.51 41.13
CA SER A 291 -37.55 -44.65 41.47
C SER A 291 -38.62 -45.42 42.26
N PRO A 292 -39.54 -44.78 43.04
CA PRO A 292 -40.78 -44.23 42.45
C PRO A 292 -41.42 -43.00 43.15
N SER A 293 -42.22 -42.28 42.36
CA SER A 293 -43.53 -41.62 42.58
C SER A 293 -44.05 -41.17 43.98
N MET A 294 -44.84 -40.08 43.91
CA MET A 294 -45.89 -39.56 44.81
C MET A 294 -45.50 -38.67 46.00
N ALA A 295 -45.71 -37.36 45.84
CA ALA A 295 -46.80 -36.58 46.44
C ALA A 295 -46.84 -35.18 45.81
#